data_AF-A0A958K869-F1
#
_entry.id   AF-A0A958K869-F1
#
_cell.length_a   1.000
_cell.length_b   1.000
_cell.length_c   1.000
_cell.angle_alpha   90.00
_cell.angle_beta   90.00
_cell.angle_gamma   90.00
#
_symmetry.space_group_name_H-M   'P 1'
#
loop_
_entity.id
_entity.type
_entity.pdbx_description
1 polymer ?
#
loop_
_entity_poly.entity_id
_entity_poly.type
_entity_poly.pdbx_seq_one_letter_code
_entity_poly.pdbx_strand_id
1 'polypeptide(L)'
;MPVRDILLKDRLRGLKTYCVGGLPFKDVNQAIQFVIERPWIVPFWPELPMRGRTESVLYRVERSARNEWKGYDQEEATGLFAFKDYVLKSKKKPPVIKCQTLGPASYLDYRQAFKQNETKLLEQAAEITLKNIRYQKNFFKSIETPVLVVIDEPALDKWWDWNSTTKDIVSDLLQSLIREAMKEDIYVGLHTCGCQSPRFLKFDL
;
A
#
# COMPACT_ATOMS: atom_id res chain seq x y z
N MET A 1 -7.66 1.67 25.83
CA MET A 1 -8.97 1.97 25.21
C MET A 1 -9.41 0.76 24.40
N PRO A 2 -10.53 0.10 24.74
CA PRO A 2 -10.93 -1.15 24.13
C PRO A 2 -11.79 -0.86 22.88
N VAL A 3 -11.14 -0.72 21.73
CA VAL A 3 -11.78 -0.98 20.42
C VAL A 3 -11.05 -2.19 19.82
N ARG A 4 -11.05 -3.29 20.57
CA ARG A 4 -10.77 -4.64 20.08
C ARG A 4 -12.12 -5.34 20.24
N ASP A 5 -12.84 -5.70 19.18
CA ASP A 5 -12.73 -7.03 18.59
C ASP A 5 -13.46 -7.16 17.23
N ILE A 6 -13.65 -6.08 16.47
CA ILE A 6 -14.13 -6.25 15.09
C ILE A 6 -12.94 -6.62 14.22
N LEU A 7 -12.75 -7.93 14.01
CA LEU A 7 -11.74 -8.47 13.12
C LEU A 7 -11.94 -7.89 11.71
N LEU A 8 -10.85 -7.70 10.95
CA LEU A 8 -10.93 -7.21 9.57
C LEU A 8 -11.95 -8.00 8.74
N LYS A 9 -12.01 -9.33 8.95
CA LYS A 9 -12.99 -10.22 8.30
C LYS A 9 -14.45 -9.76 8.48
N ASP A 10 -14.78 -9.18 9.63
CA ASP A 10 -16.12 -8.70 9.94
C ASP A 10 -16.42 -7.38 9.23
N ARG A 11 -15.40 -6.52 9.08
CA ARG A 11 -15.47 -5.28 8.29
C ARG A 11 -15.57 -5.53 6.79
N LEU A 12 -14.97 -6.63 6.33
CA LEU A 12 -15.00 -7.02 4.92
C LEU A 12 -16.28 -7.75 4.51
N ARG A 13 -17.23 -8.01 5.41
CA ARG A 13 -18.48 -8.70 5.08
C ARG A 13 -19.24 -7.96 3.97
N GLY A 14 -19.60 -8.69 2.91
CA GLY A 14 -20.28 -8.14 1.74
C GLY A 14 -19.35 -7.55 0.67
N LEU A 15 -18.08 -7.29 1.00
CA LEU A 15 -17.04 -6.93 0.04
C LEU A 15 -16.47 -8.21 -0.58
N LYS A 16 -16.44 -8.26 -1.90
CA LYS A 16 -16.05 -9.47 -2.67
C LYS A 16 -14.65 -9.34 -3.28
N THR A 17 -14.20 -8.11 -3.51
CA THR A 17 -13.00 -7.83 -4.31
C THR A 17 -12.26 -6.62 -3.76
N TYR A 18 -10.93 -6.65 -3.80
CA TYR A 18 -10.08 -5.47 -3.61
C TYR A 18 -9.25 -5.25 -4.89
N CYS A 19 -9.11 -3.99 -5.31
CA CYS A 19 -8.36 -3.62 -6.51
C CYS A 19 -6.90 -3.34 -6.15
N VAL A 20 -5.97 -3.72 -7.02
CA VAL A 20 -4.54 -3.40 -6.95
C VAL A 20 -4.13 -2.71 -8.24
N GLY A 21 -3.21 -1.75 -8.16
CA GLY A 21 -2.76 -0.95 -9.28
C GLY A 21 -3.48 0.39 -9.42
N GLY A 22 -3.12 1.14 -10.46
CA GLY A 22 -3.75 2.42 -10.80
C GLY A 22 -4.99 2.25 -11.66
N LEU A 23 -5.89 3.22 -11.60
CA LEU A 23 -7.07 3.24 -12.46
C LEU A 23 -6.74 3.92 -13.80
N PRO A 24 -7.33 3.46 -14.91
CA PRO A 24 -7.10 4.03 -16.23
C PRO A 24 -7.93 5.32 -16.45
N PHE A 25 -8.00 6.19 -15.45
CA PHE A 25 -8.72 7.46 -15.51
C PHE A 25 -7.75 8.64 -15.51
N LYS A 26 -8.05 9.66 -16.32
CA LYS A 26 -7.43 11.00 -16.23
C LYS A 26 -8.24 11.94 -15.34
N ASP A 27 -9.55 11.73 -15.33
CA ASP A 27 -10.51 12.52 -14.57
C ASP A 27 -10.70 11.91 -13.17
N VAL A 28 -10.52 12.76 -12.16
CA VAL A 28 -10.63 12.32 -10.77
C VAL A 28 -12.06 11.98 -10.37
N ASN A 29 -13.07 12.69 -10.87
CA ASN A 29 -14.46 12.43 -10.52
C ASN A 29 -14.93 11.08 -11.07
N GLN A 30 -14.51 10.73 -12.30
CA GLN A 30 -14.77 9.39 -12.86
C GLN A 30 -14.15 8.29 -12.01
N ALA A 31 -12.93 8.50 -11.50
CA ALA A 31 -12.27 7.55 -10.64
C ALA A 31 -12.96 7.42 -9.27
N ILE A 32 -13.39 8.54 -8.67
CA ILE A 32 -14.16 8.52 -7.42
C ILE A 32 -15.49 7.80 -7.63
N GLN A 33 -16.22 8.16 -8.69
CA GLN A 33 -17.48 7.52 -9.08
C GLN A 33 -17.29 6.01 -9.24
N PHE A 34 -16.20 5.60 -9.90
CA PHE A 34 -15.87 4.18 -10.06
C PHE A 34 -15.79 3.44 -8.71
N VAL A 35 -15.09 4.03 -7.73
CA VAL A 35 -14.89 3.44 -6.40
C VAL A 35 -16.20 3.38 -5.61
N ILE A 36 -16.99 4.46 -5.60
CA ILE A 36 -18.15 4.59 -4.71
C ILE A 36 -19.42 3.88 -5.21
N GLU A 37 -19.58 3.71 -6.53
CA GLU A 37 -20.76 3.09 -7.12
C GLU A 37 -20.74 1.55 -7.08
N ARG A 38 -19.64 0.96 -6.59
CA ARG A 38 -19.43 -0.50 -6.55
C ARG A 38 -19.40 -0.99 -5.11
N PRO A 39 -20.55 -1.23 -4.47
CA PRO A 39 -20.62 -1.60 -3.05
C PRO A 39 -19.97 -2.95 -2.71
N TRP A 40 -19.63 -3.76 -3.71
CA TRP A 40 -18.91 -5.03 -3.54
C TRP A 40 -17.38 -4.88 -3.60
N ILE A 41 -16.86 -3.71 -3.95
CA ILE A 41 -15.41 -3.43 -3.95
C ILE A 41 -15.03 -2.79 -2.63
N VAL A 42 -13.92 -3.23 -2.04
CA VAL A 42 -13.30 -2.53 -0.90
C VAL A 42 -12.94 -1.10 -1.32
N PRO A 43 -13.54 -0.04 -0.72
CA PRO A 43 -13.24 1.32 -1.11
C PRO A 43 -11.73 1.61 -0.97
N PHE A 44 -11.14 2.15 -2.02
CA PHE A 44 -9.69 2.31 -2.12
C PHE A 44 -9.33 3.70 -2.61
N TRP A 45 -8.13 4.16 -2.25
CA TRP A 45 -7.51 5.33 -2.88
C TRP A 45 -7.33 5.06 -4.38
N PRO A 46 -8.02 5.80 -5.28
CA PRO A 46 -7.78 5.70 -6.71
C PRO A 46 -6.46 6.39 -7.09
N GLU A 47 -5.45 5.61 -7.49
CA GLU A 47 -4.25 6.17 -8.11
C GLU A 47 -4.50 6.44 -9.60
N LEU A 48 -4.05 7.59 -10.12
CA LEU A 48 -4.37 8.06 -11.47
C LEU A 48 -3.12 8.22 -12.36
N PRO A 49 -2.36 7.15 -12.65
CA PRO A 49 -1.11 7.26 -13.40
C PRO A 49 -1.28 7.85 -14.81
N MET A 50 -2.47 7.78 -15.41
CA MET A 50 -2.77 8.40 -16.70
C MET A 50 -2.92 9.92 -16.64
N ARG A 51 -3.12 10.50 -15.45
CA ARG A 51 -3.22 11.94 -15.23
C ARG A 51 -1.84 12.61 -15.26
N GLY A 52 -0.81 11.95 -14.74
CA GLY A 52 0.55 12.48 -14.73
C GLY A 52 1.55 11.54 -14.06
N ARG A 53 2.84 11.75 -14.30
CA ARG A 53 3.92 10.94 -13.70
C ARG A 53 3.94 11.02 -12.17
N THR A 54 3.57 12.17 -11.61
CA THR A 54 3.52 12.42 -10.16
C THR A 54 2.54 11.50 -9.45
N GLU A 55 1.49 11.05 -10.15
CA GLU A 55 0.46 10.12 -9.67
C GLU A 55 0.92 8.64 -9.66
N SER A 56 2.12 8.34 -10.16
CA SER A 56 2.66 6.98 -10.08
C SER A 56 3.15 6.66 -8.66
N VAL A 57 2.89 5.44 -8.21
CA VAL A 57 3.39 4.96 -6.90
C VAL A 57 4.91 5.04 -6.82
N LEU A 58 5.62 4.76 -7.92
CA LEU A 58 7.07 4.86 -7.98
C LEU A 58 7.56 6.29 -7.68
N TYR A 59 6.97 7.30 -8.33
CA TYR A 59 7.34 8.69 -8.08
C TYR A 59 7.12 9.10 -6.62
N ARG A 60 5.96 8.72 -6.05
CA ARG A 60 5.65 9.01 -4.64
C ARG A 60 6.60 8.34 -3.66
N VAL A 61 6.99 7.10 -3.93
CA VAL A 61 7.96 6.38 -3.11
C VAL A 61 9.35 6.99 -3.24
N GLU A 62 9.80 7.35 -4.44
CA GLU A 62 11.06 8.11 -4.63
C GLU A 62 11.04 9.46 -3.90
N ARG A 63 9.91 10.17 -3.91
CA ARG A 63 9.74 11.41 -3.15
C ARG A 63 9.85 11.19 -1.65
N SER A 64 9.25 10.10 -1.14
CA SER A 64 9.27 9.78 0.27
C SER A 64 10.64 9.40 0.83
N ALA A 65 11.55 8.97 -0.04
CA ALA A 65 12.95 8.68 0.28
C ALA A 65 13.77 9.94 0.63
N ARG A 66 13.27 11.14 0.30
CA ARG A 66 13.95 12.39 0.60
C ARG A 66 13.74 12.80 2.07
N ASN A 67 14.77 13.41 2.66
CA ASN A 67 14.77 13.79 4.08
C ASN A 67 13.70 14.84 4.40
N GLU A 68 13.41 15.74 3.46
CA GLU A 68 12.43 16.82 3.62
C GLU A 68 10.97 16.40 3.38
N TRP A 69 10.71 15.12 3.05
CA TRP A 69 9.37 14.67 2.71
C TRP A 69 8.44 14.65 3.93
N LYS A 70 7.32 15.39 3.81
CA LYS A 70 6.28 15.54 4.84
C LYS A 70 4.94 14.89 4.46
N GLY A 71 4.87 14.22 3.32
CA GLY A 71 3.64 13.69 2.75
C GLY A 71 3.48 14.02 1.27
N TYR A 72 2.43 13.48 0.66
CA TYR A 72 2.04 13.83 -0.70
C TYR A 72 1.35 15.19 -0.74
N ASP A 73 1.52 15.92 -1.83
CA ASP A 73 0.65 17.03 -2.19
C ASP A 73 -0.51 16.59 -3.09
N GLN A 74 -1.39 17.54 -3.43
CA GLN A 74 -2.59 17.28 -4.22
C GLN A 74 -2.28 16.94 -5.69
N GLU A 75 -1.14 17.34 -6.22
CA GLU A 75 -0.70 17.00 -7.58
C GLU A 75 -0.07 15.60 -7.64
N GLU A 76 0.63 15.19 -6.58
CA GLU A 76 1.22 13.86 -6.41
C GLU A 76 0.17 12.76 -6.15
N ALA A 77 -1.00 13.12 -5.63
CA ALA A 77 -2.02 12.16 -5.23
C ALA A 77 -3.46 12.71 -5.36
N THR A 78 -3.85 13.27 -6.51
CA THR A 78 -5.15 13.94 -6.68
C THR A 78 -6.32 13.03 -6.29
N GLY A 79 -6.26 11.75 -6.68
CA GLY A 79 -7.28 10.77 -6.30
C GLY A 79 -7.38 10.49 -4.79
N LEU A 80 -6.26 10.57 -4.05
CA LEU A 80 -6.23 10.38 -2.59
C LEU A 80 -7.01 11.49 -1.88
N PHE A 81 -6.68 12.73 -2.22
CA PHE A 81 -7.28 13.93 -1.63
C PHE A 81 -8.76 14.01 -1.99
N ALA A 82 -9.12 13.79 -3.26
CA ALA A 82 -10.51 13.77 -3.69
C ALA A 82 -11.33 12.68 -2.97
N PHE A 83 -10.74 11.49 -2.76
CA PHE A 83 -11.42 10.41 -2.05
C PHE A 83 -11.67 10.75 -0.58
N LYS A 84 -10.66 11.27 0.12
CA LYS A 84 -10.83 11.75 1.50
C LYS A 84 -11.91 12.82 1.60
N ASP A 85 -11.88 13.81 0.71
CA ASP A 85 -12.87 14.90 0.68
C ASP A 85 -14.28 14.37 0.45
N TYR A 86 -14.44 13.42 -0.49
CA TYR A 86 -15.73 12.77 -0.74
C TYR A 86 -16.27 12.05 0.50
N VAL A 87 -15.43 11.25 1.17
CA VAL A 87 -15.85 10.50 2.37
C VAL A 87 -16.24 11.46 3.51
N LEU A 88 -15.47 12.52 3.73
CA LEU A 88 -15.77 13.53 4.75
C LEU A 88 -17.08 14.28 4.45
N LYS A 89 -17.33 14.67 3.19
CA LYS A 89 -18.55 15.38 2.77
C LYS A 89 -19.79 14.51 2.79
N SER A 90 -19.68 13.26 2.35
CA SER A 90 -20.81 12.32 2.27
C SER A 90 -21.27 11.82 3.64
N LYS A 91 -20.42 11.94 4.68
CA LYS A 91 -20.62 11.36 6.03
C LYS A 91 -20.83 9.84 6.02
N LYS A 92 -20.55 9.16 4.91
CA LYS A 92 -20.62 7.71 4.78
C LYS A 92 -19.22 7.13 4.98
N LYS A 93 -18.94 6.67 6.20
CA LYS A 93 -17.65 6.03 6.51
C LYS A 93 -17.58 4.65 5.84
N PRO A 94 -16.59 4.37 4.99
CA PRO A 94 -16.38 3.03 4.48
C PRO A 94 -16.01 2.08 5.64
N PRO A 95 -16.25 0.76 5.52
CA PRO A 95 -15.91 -0.18 6.59
C PRO A 95 -14.39 -0.32 6.81
N VAL A 96 -13.63 -0.13 5.73
CA VAL A 96 -12.16 -0.09 5.66
C VAL A 96 -11.78 0.79 4.46
N ILE A 97 -10.65 1.47 4.54
CA ILE A 97 -10.05 2.18 3.40
C ILE A 97 -8.84 1.40 2.95
N LYS A 98 -8.84 0.97 1.69
CA LYS A 98 -7.67 0.35 1.07
C LYS A 98 -6.73 1.41 0.51
N CYS A 99 -5.47 1.20 0.77
CA CYS A 99 -4.32 2.03 0.47
C CYS A 99 -3.27 1.15 -0.20
N GLN A 100 -2.25 1.74 -0.83
CA GLN A 100 -1.17 0.96 -1.43
C GLN A 100 0.16 1.68 -1.44
N THR A 101 1.24 0.93 -1.49
CA THR A 101 2.60 1.45 -1.64
C THR A 101 3.46 0.40 -2.33
N LEU A 102 4.57 0.83 -2.91
CA LEU A 102 5.57 -0.07 -3.46
C LEU A 102 6.36 -0.73 -2.33
N GLY A 103 6.64 -2.03 -2.48
CA GLY A 103 7.50 -2.76 -1.57
C GLY A 103 9.00 -2.55 -1.80
N PRO A 104 9.84 -2.90 -0.81
CA PRO A 104 11.27 -2.65 -0.83
C PRO A 104 12.01 -3.31 -2.01
N ALA A 105 11.71 -4.57 -2.34
CA ALA A 105 12.44 -5.25 -3.41
C ALA A 105 12.13 -4.62 -4.77
N SER A 106 10.85 -4.33 -5.02
CA SER A 106 10.40 -3.66 -6.24
C SER A 106 10.91 -2.24 -6.35
N TYR A 107 10.93 -1.48 -5.26
CA TYR A 107 11.53 -0.14 -5.26
C TYR A 107 13.00 -0.19 -5.72
N LEU A 108 13.80 -1.11 -5.19
CA LEU A 108 15.19 -1.27 -5.62
C LEU A 108 15.32 -1.79 -7.04
N ASP A 109 14.45 -2.70 -7.48
CA ASP A 109 14.46 -3.23 -8.85
C ASP A 109 14.17 -2.14 -9.88
N TYR A 110 13.14 -1.30 -9.66
CA TYR A 110 12.85 -0.14 -10.51
C TYR A 110 14.00 0.88 -10.57
N ARG A 111 14.76 1.00 -9.47
CA ARG A 111 15.95 1.85 -9.38
C ARG A 111 17.20 1.20 -9.99
N GLN A 112 17.11 -0.04 -10.48
CA GLN A 112 18.25 -0.86 -10.92
C GLN A 112 19.34 -0.99 -9.84
N ALA A 113 18.91 -1.00 -8.57
CA ALA A 113 19.77 -1.02 -7.39
C ALA A 113 19.63 -2.32 -6.58
N PHE A 114 18.73 -3.22 -6.96
CA PHE A 114 18.57 -4.51 -6.30
C PHE A 114 19.81 -5.38 -6.50
N LYS A 115 20.35 -5.92 -5.39
CA LYS A 115 21.50 -6.80 -5.39
C LYS A 115 21.21 -8.00 -4.50
N GLN A 116 21.45 -9.21 -5.01
CA GLN A 116 21.31 -10.43 -4.22
C GLN A 116 22.27 -10.38 -3.00
N ASN A 117 21.78 -10.84 -1.85
CA ASN A 117 22.49 -10.88 -0.56
C ASN A 117 22.83 -9.50 0.06
N GLU A 118 22.42 -8.39 -0.55
CA GLU A 118 22.62 -7.05 0.01
C GLU A 118 21.46 -6.65 0.92
N THR A 119 21.70 -6.47 2.21
CA THR A 119 20.64 -6.13 3.18
C THR A 119 20.45 -4.63 3.35
N LYS A 120 21.52 -3.82 3.26
CA LYS A 120 21.48 -2.42 3.68
C LYS A 120 20.52 -1.58 2.84
N LEU A 121 20.56 -1.76 1.52
CA LEU A 121 19.65 -1.03 0.62
C LEU A 121 18.20 -1.52 0.78
N LEU A 122 18.01 -2.81 1.06
CA LEU A 122 16.68 -3.38 1.31
C LEU A 122 16.07 -2.83 2.61
N GLU A 123 16.86 -2.75 3.68
CA GLU A 123 16.44 -2.14 4.96
C GLU A 123 16.06 -0.67 4.78
N GLN A 124 16.87 0.10 4.04
CA GLN A 124 16.53 1.48 3.71
C GLN A 124 15.24 1.59 2.89
N ALA A 125 15.05 0.70 1.92
CA ALA A 125 13.81 0.63 1.15
C ALA A 125 12.61 0.25 2.02
N ALA A 126 12.79 -0.64 3.00
CA ALA A 126 11.76 -1.05 3.95
C ALA A 126 11.30 0.12 4.83
N GLU A 127 12.24 0.92 5.32
CA GLU A 127 11.94 2.14 6.08
C GLU A 127 11.14 3.15 5.24
N ILE A 128 11.49 3.30 3.96
CA ILE A 128 10.75 4.15 3.04
C ILE A 128 9.32 3.62 2.87
N THR A 129 9.14 2.31 2.62
CA THR A 129 7.82 1.69 2.52
C THR A 129 7.00 1.88 3.80
N LEU A 130 7.59 1.66 4.98
CA LEU A 130 6.93 1.87 6.27
C LEU A 130 6.55 3.35 6.49
N LYS A 131 7.40 4.29 6.07
CA LYS A 131 7.11 5.73 6.10
C LYS A 131 5.87 6.08 5.27
N ASN A 132 5.70 5.46 4.09
CA ASN A 132 4.50 5.64 3.26
C ASN A 132 3.25 5.02 3.90
N ILE A 133 3.37 3.82 4.48
CA ILE A 133 2.28 3.15 5.22
C ILE A 133 1.76 4.04 6.35
N ARG A 134 2.67 4.56 7.18
CA ARG A 134 2.36 5.47 8.30
C ARG A 134 1.71 6.76 7.82
N TYR A 135 2.23 7.36 6.75
CA TYR A 135 1.62 8.55 6.16
C TYR A 135 0.18 8.29 5.75
N GLN A 136 -0.11 7.19 5.06
CA GLN A 136 -1.47 6.87 4.59
C GLN A 136 -2.45 6.65 5.77
N LYS A 137 -2.04 5.95 6.84
CA LYS A 137 -2.84 5.84 8.08
C LYS A 137 -3.13 7.21 8.69
N ASN A 138 -2.11 8.06 8.81
CA ASN A 138 -2.25 9.40 9.38
C ASN A 138 -3.10 10.33 8.52
N PHE A 139 -2.98 10.22 7.19
CA PHE A 139 -3.77 10.98 6.23
C PHE A 139 -5.27 10.72 6.42
N PHE A 140 -5.66 9.47 6.69
CA PHE A 140 -7.05 9.07 6.91
C PHE A 140 -7.50 9.09 8.37
N LYS A 141 -6.66 9.55 9.32
CA LYS A 141 -6.97 9.57 10.75
C LYS A 141 -8.30 10.28 11.07
N SER A 142 -8.61 11.37 10.36
CA SER A 142 -9.85 12.15 10.56
C SER A 142 -11.14 11.42 10.15
N ILE A 143 -11.04 10.32 9.38
CA ILE A 143 -12.21 9.54 8.96
C ILE A 143 -12.56 8.48 10.02
N GLU A 144 -11.62 8.15 10.91
CA GLU A 144 -11.78 7.11 11.94
C GLU A 144 -12.18 5.74 11.37
N THR A 145 -11.74 5.45 10.15
CA THR A 145 -11.93 4.17 9.48
C THR A 145 -10.59 3.42 9.46
N PRO A 146 -10.57 2.11 9.72
CA PRO A 146 -9.35 1.33 9.61
C PRO A 146 -8.77 1.39 8.20
N VAL A 147 -7.44 1.33 8.12
CA VAL A 147 -6.72 1.36 6.86
C VAL A 147 -6.12 -0.02 6.61
N LEU A 148 -6.34 -0.53 5.39
CA LEU A 148 -5.65 -1.68 4.83
C LEU A 148 -4.64 -1.18 3.80
N VAL A 149 -3.34 -1.30 4.07
CA VAL A 149 -2.31 -0.96 3.08
C VAL A 149 -1.85 -2.23 2.38
N VAL A 150 -1.90 -2.26 1.06
CA VAL A 150 -1.31 -3.35 0.26
C VAL A 150 0.08 -2.93 -0.17
N ILE A 151 1.08 -3.72 0.22
CA ILE A 151 2.45 -3.60 -0.29
C ILE A 151 2.49 -4.31 -1.63
N ASP A 152 2.81 -3.56 -2.69
CA ASP A 152 2.89 -4.05 -4.05
C ASP A 152 4.34 -4.43 -4.38
N GLU A 153 4.58 -5.72 -4.61
CA GLU A 153 5.90 -6.29 -4.88
C GLU A 153 5.94 -7.03 -6.24
N PRO A 154 5.88 -6.32 -7.38
CA PRO A 154 6.00 -6.93 -8.70
C PRO A 154 7.34 -7.62 -8.92
N ALA A 155 8.45 -7.12 -8.37
CA ALA A 155 9.80 -7.71 -8.55
C ALA A 155 9.97 -9.09 -7.91
N LEU A 156 8.99 -9.54 -7.11
CA LEU A 156 8.92 -10.92 -6.65
C LEU A 156 8.53 -11.88 -7.78
N ASP A 157 8.18 -11.42 -8.97
CA ASP A 157 8.09 -12.26 -10.18
C ASP A 157 9.41 -13.01 -10.47
N LYS A 158 10.55 -12.36 -10.20
CA LYS A 158 11.91 -12.90 -10.30
C LYS A 158 12.31 -13.79 -9.12
N TRP A 159 11.39 -14.07 -8.20
CA TRP A 159 11.68 -14.83 -6.97
C TRP A 159 12.40 -16.13 -7.24
N TRP A 160 12.03 -16.85 -8.30
CA TRP A 160 12.60 -18.15 -8.60
C TRP A 160 14.10 -18.09 -8.96
N ASP A 161 14.55 -16.98 -9.52
CA ASP A 161 15.95 -16.73 -9.94
C ASP A 161 16.86 -16.29 -8.77
N TRP A 162 16.28 -15.94 -7.63
CA TRP A 162 17.06 -15.52 -6.46
C TRP A 162 17.63 -16.71 -5.71
N ASN A 163 18.85 -16.55 -5.18
CA ASN A 163 19.44 -17.55 -4.30
C ASN A 163 18.66 -17.65 -2.95
N SER A 164 18.90 -18.73 -2.20
CA SER A 164 18.20 -18.99 -0.92
C SER A 164 18.40 -17.88 0.10
N THR A 165 19.62 -17.36 0.24
CA THR A 165 19.96 -16.29 1.17
C THR A 165 19.17 -15.01 0.88
N THR A 166 19.06 -14.62 -0.38
CA THR A 166 18.25 -13.47 -0.81
C THR A 166 16.77 -13.69 -0.52
N LYS A 167 16.26 -14.90 -0.75
CA LYS A 167 14.87 -15.26 -0.42
C LYS A 167 14.61 -15.19 1.09
N ASP A 168 15.57 -15.60 1.93
CA ASP A 168 15.46 -15.50 3.39
C ASP A 168 15.43 -14.02 3.82
N ILE A 169 16.41 -13.23 3.38
CA ILE A 169 16.50 -11.79 3.68
C ILE A 169 15.22 -11.05 3.32
N VAL A 170 14.73 -11.20 2.08
CA VAL A 170 13.54 -10.47 1.62
C VAL A 170 12.29 -10.92 2.38
N SER A 171 12.14 -12.23 2.62
CA SER A 171 11.01 -12.77 3.38
C SER A 171 10.98 -12.24 4.81
N ASP A 172 12.12 -12.25 5.50
CA ASP A 172 12.23 -11.83 6.89
C ASP A 172 12.01 -10.32 7.04
N LEU A 173 12.55 -9.53 6.12
CA LEU A 173 12.37 -8.09 6.09
C LEU A 173 10.92 -7.68 5.80
N LEU A 174 10.25 -8.33 4.84
CA LEU A 174 8.83 -8.08 4.57
C LEU A 174 7.95 -8.43 5.78
N GLN A 175 8.21 -9.56 6.44
CA GLN A 175 7.49 -9.93 7.66
C GLN A 175 7.74 -8.94 8.79
N SER A 176 8.98 -8.48 8.99
CA SER A 176 9.32 -7.47 9.99
C SER A 176 8.56 -6.16 9.73
N LEU A 177 8.59 -5.67 8.49
CA LEU A 177 7.87 -4.48 8.07
C LEU A 177 6.35 -4.61 8.33
N ILE A 178 5.75 -5.74 7.97
CA ILE A 178 4.33 -6.02 8.22
C ILE A 178 4.03 -5.98 9.73
N ARG A 179 4.86 -6.63 10.55
CA ARG A 179 4.71 -6.63 12.01
C ARG A 179 4.81 -5.22 12.58
N GLU A 180 5.77 -4.39 12.13
CA GLU A 180 5.87 -2.99 12.57
C GLU A 180 4.64 -2.16 12.23
N ALA A 181 4.12 -2.28 10.99
CA ALA A 181 2.89 -1.61 10.61
C ALA A 181 1.68 -2.06 11.44
N MET A 182 1.57 -3.35 11.75
CA MET A 182 0.47 -3.89 12.55
C MET A 182 0.50 -3.41 14.00
N LYS A 183 1.67 -3.11 14.58
CA LYS A 183 1.78 -2.47 15.91
C LYS A 183 1.10 -1.09 15.95
N GLU A 184 0.92 -0.45 14.80
CA GLU A 184 0.29 0.87 14.64
C GLU A 184 -1.18 0.80 14.20
N ASP A 185 -1.85 -0.35 14.39
CA ASP A 185 -3.26 -0.55 14.02
C ASP A 185 -3.50 -0.34 12.52
N ILE A 186 -2.58 -0.87 11.71
CA ILE A 186 -2.68 -0.87 10.25
C ILE A 186 -2.81 -2.31 9.79
N TYR A 187 -3.87 -2.60 9.02
CA TYR A 187 -3.95 -3.88 8.33
C TYR A 187 -3.02 -3.86 7.13
N VAL A 188 -2.29 -4.93 6.90
CA VAL A 188 -1.36 -5.02 5.77
C VAL A 188 -1.66 -6.24 4.93
N GLY A 189 -1.71 -6.04 3.61
CA GLY A 189 -1.70 -7.09 2.61
C GLY A 189 -0.41 -7.05 1.80
N LEU A 190 -0.04 -8.17 1.21
CA LEU A 190 1.06 -8.27 0.25
C LEU A 190 0.48 -8.68 -1.10
N HIS A 191 0.77 -7.91 -2.14
CA HIS A 191 0.53 -8.29 -3.53
C HIS A 191 1.86 -8.64 -4.17
N THR A 192 1.90 -9.76 -4.87
CA THR A 192 3.07 -10.22 -5.61
C THR A 192 2.63 -10.56 -7.04
N CYS A 193 3.38 -10.12 -8.05
CA CYS A 193 3.09 -10.52 -9.43
C CYS A 193 3.63 -11.93 -9.66
N GLY A 194 2.75 -12.91 -9.89
CA GLY A 194 3.14 -14.26 -10.33
C GLY A 194 3.94 -15.10 -9.31
N CYS A 195 4.10 -14.63 -8.06
CA CYS A 195 4.86 -15.34 -7.03
C CYS A 195 3.96 -15.91 -5.94
N GLN A 196 3.85 -17.23 -5.88
CA GLN A 196 3.09 -17.97 -4.86
C GLN A 196 4.03 -18.76 -3.96
N SER A 197 4.74 -18.05 -3.08
CA SER A 197 5.67 -18.66 -2.12
C SER A 197 5.02 -18.80 -0.75
N PRO A 198 5.02 -20.00 -0.12
CA PRO A 198 4.46 -20.17 1.22
C PRO A 198 5.25 -19.42 2.30
N ARG A 199 6.46 -18.94 1.99
CA ARG A 199 7.27 -18.11 2.89
C ARG A 199 6.57 -16.79 3.23
N PHE A 200 5.77 -16.25 2.33
CA PHE A 200 4.98 -15.03 2.58
C PHE A 200 3.68 -15.27 3.33
N LEU A 201 3.33 -16.54 3.62
CA LEU A 201 2.12 -16.90 4.35
C LEU A 201 2.40 -17.20 5.83
N LYS A 202 3.66 -17.10 6.27
CA LYS A 202 4.08 -17.31 7.65
C LYS A 202 4.03 -16.00 8.42
N PHE A 203 2.84 -15.65 8.87
CA PHE A 203 2.65 -14.57 9.85
C PHE A 203 2.45 -15.23 11.21
N ASP A 204 3.55 -15.54 11.89
CA ASP A 204 3.50 -15.81 13.32
C ASP A 204 3.18 -14.47 14.01
N LEU A 205 1.90 -14.27 14.32
CA LEU A 205 1.34 -13.10 15.01
C LEU A 205 1.28 -13.35 16.52
#